data_AF-A0A218PQ17-F1
#
_entry.id   AF-A0A218PQ17-F1
#
_cell.length_a   1.000
_cell.length_b   1.000
_cell.length_c   1.000
_cell.angle_alpha   90.00
_cell.angle_beta   90.00
_cell.angle_gamma   90.00
#
_symmetry.space_group_name_H-M   'P 1'
#
loop_
_entity.id
_entity.type
_entity.pdbx_description
1 polymer ?
#
loop_
_entity_poly.entity_id
_entity_poly.type
_entity_poly.pdbx_seq_one_letter_code
_entity_poly.pdbx_strand_id
1 'polypeptide(L)'
;MSTPSLTKLFMCLACVVIATDAQAQSRAQAPQLGTPMSKADVAKWDITVFPDGRGLPPGHGTAKEGRVLYLQKCASCHGDQGQGATAEDLVSGPTPPTAGHPNKAIGSYWPYATTIFDFVRRAMPPSAPGSLSSDELYALTAYLLAANKIISESDEMDALSLPKVEMPNRNGFVPIDAKK
;
A
#
# COMPACT_ATOMS: atom_id res chain seq x y z
N MET A 1 -89.40 -5.36 15.67
CA MET A 1 -88.63 -6.40 16.39
C MET A 1 -87.30 -5.78 16.79
N SER A 2 -86.90 -6.02 18.03
CA SER A 2 -86.03 -5.21 18.90
C SER A 2 -84.57 -5.01 18.47
N THR A 3 -84.03 -3.83 18.80
CA THR A 3 -82.59 -3.54 19.01
C THR A 3 -82.19 -3.99 20.43
N PRO A 4 -80.91 -4.37 20.68
CA PRO A 4 -79.91 -3.44 21.22
C PRO A 4 -78.46 -3.78 20.75
N SER A 5 -77.35 -3.13 21.07
CA SER A 5 -76.96 -1.80 21.55
C SER A 5 -75.42 -1.83 21.54
N LEU A 6 -74.76 -0.78 21.04
CA LEU A 6 -73.38 -0.45 21.40
C LEU A 6 -73.35 -0.12 22.90
N THR A 7 -72.93 -1.02 23.80
CA THR A 7 -72.23 -0.64 25.04
C THR A 7 -71.69 -1.84 25.82
N LYS A 8 -70.45 -1.72 26.31
CA LYS A 8 -69.85 -2.43 27.45
C LYS A 8 -69.38 -3.87 27.21
N LEU A 9 -68.13 -4.00 26.78
CA LEU A 9 -67.23 -4.96 27.41
C LEU A 9 -65.97 -4.22 27.88
N PHE A 10 -66.14 -3.52 29.00
CA PHE A 10 -65.02 -3.11 29.84
C PHE A 10 -64.43 -4.37 30.49
N MET A 11 -63.10 -4.36 30.63
CA MET A 11 -62.39 -5.02 31.73
C MET A 11 -62.10 -6.53 31.60
N CYS A 12 -61.02 -6.86 30.89
CA CYS A 12 -60.10 -7.90 31.35
C CYS A 12 -58.66 -7.39 31.21
N LEU A 13 -58.23 -6.75 32.29
CA LEU A 13 -56.85 -6.53 32.68
C LEU A 13 -56.14 -7.90 32.72
N ALA A 14 -55.23 -8.16 31.78
CA ALA A 14 -54.16 -9.12 31.96
C ALA A 14 -52.96 -8.63 31.16
N CYS A 15 -52.16 -7.83 31.84
CA CYS A 15 -50.84 -7.39 31.42
C CYS A 15 -50.01 -8.57 30.91
N VAL A 16 -49.82 -8.66 29.60
CA VAL A 16 -48.69 -9.36 29.02
C VAL A 16 -47.86 -8.31 28.29
N VAL A 17 -47.28 -7.41 29.10
CA VAL A 17 -46.08 -6.68 28.70
C VAL A 17 -44.97 -7.71 28.74
N ILE A 18 -44.81 -8.48 27.67
CA ILE A 18 -43.53 -9.15 27.43
C ILE A 18 -42.61 -8.00 27.08
N ALA A 19 -41.87 -7.55 28.09
CA ALA A 19 -40.72 -6.72 27.93
C ALA A 19 -39.85 -7.36 26.84
N THR A 20 -39.89 -6.79 25.64
CA THR A 20 -38.79 -6.97 24.72
C THR A 20 -37.61 -6.34 25.43
N ASP A 21 -36.76 -7.20 25.98
CA ASP A 21 -35.46 -6.87 26.54
C ASP A 21 -34.80 -5.85 25.62
N ALA A 22 -34.87 -4.59 26.04
CA ALA A 22 -34.01 -3.55 25.56
C ALA A 22 -32.62 -3.85 26.11
N GLN A 23 -31.98 -4.89 25.59
CA GLN A 23 -30.52 -4.99 25.64
C GLN A 23 -29.97 -3.98 24.63
N ALA A 24 -30.19 -2.69 24.93
CA ALA A 24 -29.15 -1.71 24.66
C ALA A 24 -27.99 -2.15 25.56
N GLN A 25 -27.14 -3.05 25.06
CA GLN A 25 -25.81 -3.21 25.63
C GLN A 25 -25.25 -1.79 25.71
N SER A 26 -25.08 -1.28 26.94
CA SER A 26 -24.26 -0.10 27.13
C SER A 26 -22.88 -0.53 26.67
N ARG A 27 -22.57 -0.29 25.39
CA ARG A 27 -21.19 -0.19 24.97
C ARG A 27 -20.62 0.83 25.92
N ALA A 28 -19.74 0.39 26.81
CA ALA A 28 -18.97 1.28 27.65
C ALA A 28 -18.51 2.41 26.74
N GLN A 29 -18.96 3.64 27.02
CA GLN A 29 -18.58 4.77 26.20
C GLN A 29 -17.06 4.79 26.22
N ALA A 30 -16.46 4.53 25.06
CA ALA A 30 -15.03 4.62 24.89
C ALA A 30 -14.58 5.98 25.44
N PRO A 31 -13.37 6.12 25.99
CA PRO A 31 -12.95 7.30 26.77
C PRO A 31 -12.91 8.63 26.01
N GLN A 32 -13.45 8.70 24.78
CA GLN A 32 -13.57 9.89 23.92
C GLN A 32 -12.24 10.65 23.80
N LEU A 33 -11.14 9.90 23.72
CA LEU A 33 -9.79 10.46 23.59
C LEU A 33 -9.53 10.93 22.15
N GLY A 34 -8.85 12.07 22.01
CA GLY A 34 -8.46 12.65 20.72
C GLY A 34 -9.56 13.44 20.02
N THR A 35 -9.24 13.97 18.83
CA THR A 35 -10.19 14.67 17.95
C THR A 35 -10.13 14.07 16.54
N PRO A 36 -11.26 14.04 15.80
CA PRO A 36 -11.25 13.59 14.41
C PRO A 36 -10.28 14.41 13.55
N MET A 37 -9.45 13.74 12.78
CA MET A 37 -8.52 14.38 11.85
C MET A 37 -9.27 14.86 10.60
N SER A 38 -8.86 16.01 10.05
CA SER A 38 -9.42 16.49 8.78
C SER A 38 -9.04 15.53 7.64
N LYS A 39 -9.86 15.44 6.59
CA LYS A 39 -9.53 14.64 5.40
C LYS A 39 -8.19 15.07 4.77
N ALA A 40 -7.90 16.37 4.79
CA ALA A 40 -6.67 16.92 4.25
C ALA A 40 -5.44 16.49 5.05
N ASP A 41 -5.57 16.39 6.38
CA ASP A 41 -4.48 15.90 7.22
C ASP A 41 -4.30 14.39 7.05
N VAL A 42 -5.38 13.61 7.02
CA VAL A 42 -5.31 12.16 6.75
C VAL A 42 -4.59 11.89 5.43
N ALA A 43 -4.91 12.62 4.36
CA ALA A 43 -4.29 12.43 3.04
C ALA A 43 -2.76 12.66 3.03
N LYS A 44 -2.20 13.40 3.99
CA LYS A 44 -0.74 13.58 4.11
C LYS A 44 -0.05 12.31 4.62
N TRP A 45 -0.76 11.51 5.40
CA TRP A 45 -0.24 10.28 6.02
C TRP A 45 -0.67 9.02 5.25
N ASP A 46 -1.86 9.04 4.66
CA ASP A 46 -2.44 7.94 3.88
C ASP A 46 -1.86 7.92 2.46
N ILE A 47 -0.58 7.60 2.39
CA ILE A 47 0.16 7.52 1.13
C ILE A 47 0.49 6.09 0.75
N THR A 48 0.11 5.09 1.56
CA THR A 48 0.44 3.65 1.46
C THR A 48 0.16 3.09 0.06
N VAL A 49 1.14 2.42 -0.54
CA VAL A 49 0.99 1.70 -1.80
C VAL A 49 0.97 0.19 -1.54
N PHE A 50 -0.08 -0.48 -2.03
CA PHE A 50 -0.23 -1.92 -1.91
C PHE A 50 0.38 -2.67 -3.12
N PRO A 51 0.66 -3.98 -2.98
CA PRO A 51 1.11 -4.82 -4.09
C PRO A 51 0.21 -4.78 -5.34
N ASP A 52 -1.10 -4.61 -5.17
CA ASP A 52 -2.08 -4.54 -6.26
C ASP A 52 -2.21 -3.15 -6.91
N GLY A 53 -1.40 -2.18 -6.48
CA GLY A 53 -1.39 -0.82 -7.01
C GLY A 53 -2.32 0.16 -6.29
N ARG A 54 -3.16 -0.28 -5.35
CA ARG A 54 -3.96 0.66 -4.55
C ARG A 54 -3.04 1.65 -3.84
N GLY A 55 -3.38 2.94 -3.92
CA GLY A 55 -2.61 4.04 -3.33
C GLY A 55 -1.54 4.65 -4.25
N LEU A 56 -1.32 4.10 -5.44
CA LEU A 56 -0.48 4.74 -6.45
C LEU A 56 -1.10 6.07 -6.92
N PRO A 57 -0.35 7.19 -6.86
CA PRO A 57 -0.83 8.47 -7.37
C PRO A 57 -0.77 8.50 -8.91
N PRO A 58 -1.53 9.39 -9.57
CA PRO A 58 -1.35 9.68 -10.98
C PRO A 58 0.07 10.15 -11.27
N GLY A 59 0.60 9.72 -12.42
CA GLY A 59 1.93 10.05 -12.90
C GLY A 59 2.44 8.95 -13.82
N HIS A 60 3.60 9.18 -14.41
CA HIS A 60 4.26 8.26 -15.33
C HIS A 60 5.77 8.52 -15.38
N GLY A 61 6.53 7.55 -15.87
CA GLY A 61 7.95 7.75 -16.13
C GLY A 61 8.62 6.55 -16.77
N THR A 62 9.69 6.84 -17.51
CA THR A 62 10.50 5.85 -18.23
C THR A 62 11.84 5.62 -17.56
N ALA A 63 12.50 4.51 -17.89
CA ALA A 63 13.85 4.20 -17.39
C ALA A 63 14.88 5.25 -17.80
N LYS A 64 14.73 5.85 -18.98
CA LYS A 64 15.64 6.89 -19.48
C LYS A 64 15.59 8.16 -18.62
N GLU A 65 14.39 8.62 -18.26
CA GLU A 65 14.20 9.75 -17.35
C GLU A 65 14.72 9.41 -15.96
N GLY A 66 14.39 8.20 -15.48
CA GLY A 66 14.83 7.71 -14.19
C GLY A 66 16.34 7.65 -14.04
N ARG A 67 17.07 7.28 -15.10
CA ARG A 67 18.53 7.25 -15.08
C ARG A 67 19.14 8.62 -14.79
N VAL A 68 18.57 9.68 -15.36
CA VAL A 68 19.05 11.05 -15.12
C VAL A 68 18.84 11.42 -13.65
N LEU A 69 17.65 11.15 -13.11
CA LEU A 69 17.32 11.42 -11.71
C LEU A 69 18.18 10.58 -10.76
N TYR A 70 18.42 9.32 -11.09
CA TYR A 70 19.23 8.40 -10.29
C TYR A 70 20.67 8.91 -10.14
N LEU A 71 21.28 9.35 -11.24
CA LEU A 71 22.63 9.93 -11.20
C LEU A 71 22.71 11.21 -10.35
N GLN A 72 21.63 11.99 -10.32
CA GLN A 72 21.57 13.23 -9.56
C GLN A 72 21.29 13.01 -8.06
N LYS A 73 20.47 12.02 -7.72
CA LYS A 73 19.86 11.92 -6.38
C LYS A 73 20.20 10.64 -5.61
N CYS A 74 20.73 9.61 -6.29
CA CYS A 74 20.90 8.27 -5.70
C CYS A 74 22.35 7.76 -5.80
N ALA A 75 23.03 8.06 -6.92
CA ALA A 75 24.31 7.46 -7.28
C ALA A 75 25.46 7.77 -6.30
N SER A 76 25.41 8.88 -5.56
CA SER A 76 26.44 9.21 -4.56
C SER A 76 26.54 8.18 -3.44
N CYS A 77 25.46 7.43 -3.17
CA CYS A 77 25.42 6.40 -2.14
C CYS A 77 25.34 5.00 -2.72
N HIS A 78 24.56 4.79 -3.79
CA HIS A 78 24.29 3.48 -4.37
C HIS A 78 25.16 3.12 -5.58
N GLY A 79 26.13 3.97 -5.94
CA GLY A 79 26.94 3.81 -7.15
C GLY A 79 26.19 4.22 -8.41
N ASP A 80 26.91 4.56 -9.47
CA ASP A 80 26.37 5.07 -10.73
C ASP A 80 25.54 4.02 -11.53
N GLN A 81 25.78 2.74 -11.28
CA GLN A 81 25.08 1.60 -11.86
C GLN A 81 24.21 0.84 -10.85
N GLY A 82 24.08 1.33 -9.61
CA GLY A 82 23.35 0.62 -8.55
C GLY A 82 24.10 -0.57 -7.95
N GLN A 83 25.41 -0.65 -8.19
CA GLN A 83 26.30 -1.69 -7.69
C GLN A 83 26.63 -1.56 -6.19
N GLY A 84 26.10 -0.53 -5.52
CA GLY A 84 26.43 -0.19 -4.14
C GLY A 84 27.72 0.62 -4.04
N ALA A 85 27.81 1.47 -3.01
CA ALA A 85 29.02 2.20 -2.67
C ALA A 85 29.11 2.43 -1.16
N THR A 86 28.60 3.57 -0.68
CA THR A 86 28.45 3.83 0.76
C THR A 86 27.11 3.34 1.31
N ALA A 87 26.20 2.95 0.43
CA ALA A 87 24.94 2.27 0.72
C ALA A 87 24.83 0.96 -0.08
N GLU A 88 23.81 0.15 0.26
CA GLU A 88 23.52 -1.16 -0.34
C GLU A 88 23.42 -1.11 -1.87
N ASP A 89 23.73 -2.24 -2.51
CA ASP A 89 23.48 -2.44 -3.92
C ASP A 89 21.98 -2.53 -4.23
N LEU A 90 21.59 -1.92 -5.33
CA LEU A 90 20.21 -1.90 -5.83
C LEU A 90 20.04 -2.76 -7.08
N VAL A 91 21.14 -3.12 -7.75
CA VAL A 91 21.13 -3.84 -9.01
C VAL A 91 21.92 -5.13 -8.90
N SER A 92 21.22 -6.27 -9.03
CA SER A 92 21.79 -7.62 -9.00
C SER A 92 21.44 -8.46 -10.22
N GLY A 93 20.60 -7.94 -11.11
CA GLY A 93 19.98 -8.72 -12.19
C GLY A 93 18.81 -9.59 -11.70
N PRO A 94 18.09 -10.24 -12.63
CA PRO A 94 16.76 -10.79 -12.38
C PRO A 94 16.81 -12.26 -11.93
N THR A 95 17.67 -12.57 -10.96
CA THR A 95 17.86 -13.96 -10.48
C THR A 95 17.55 -14.05 -8.99
N PRO A 96 16.57 -14.88 -8.58
CA PRO A 96 16.28 -15.14 -7.16
C PRO A 96 17.51 -15.56 -6.36
N PRO A 97 17.61 -15.20 -5.07
CA PRO A 97 18.73 -15.59 -4.24
C PRO A 97 18.81 -17.11 -4.06
N THR A 98 20.04 -17.61 -3.94
CA THR A 98 20.33 -19.00 -3.60
C THR A 98 21.22 -19.06 -2.37
N ALA A 99 21.42 -20.25 -1.78
CA ALA A 99 22.34 -20.44 -0.66
C ALA A 99 23.79 -20.03 -1.00
N GLY A 100 24.22 -20.24 -2.25
CA GLY A 100 25.55 -19.84 -2.73
C GLY A 100 25.66 -18.37 -3.13
N HIS A 101 24.53 -17.73 -3.46
CA HIS A 101 24.46 -16.33 -3.88
C HIS A 101 23.22 -15.66 -3.25
N PRO A 102 23.28 -15.28 -1.96
CA PRO A 102 22.13 -14.79 -1.20
C PRO A 102 21.93 -13.28 -1.33
N ASN A 103 22.16 -12.71 -2.52
CA ASN A 103 21.99 -11.28 -2.76
C ASN A 103 20.52 -10.86 -2.53
N LYS A 104 20.30 -9.71 -1.88
CA LYS A 104 18.96 -9.22 -1.52
C LYS A 104 18.58 -7.88 -2.15
N ALA A 105 19.26 -7.51 -3.22
CA ALA A 105 18.93 -6.32 -4.00
C ALA A 105 17.56 -6.47 -4.68
N ILE A 106 17.14 -5.40 -5.38
CA ILE A 106 15.81 -5.30 -5.97
C ILE A 106 15.56 -6.44 -6.97
N GLY A 107 16.49 -6.67 -7.91
CA GLY A 107 16.31 -7.65 -8.97
C GLY A 107 16.28 -9.10 -8.51
N SER A 108 16.93 -9.39 -7.38
CA SER A 108 17.03 -10.73 -6.85
C SER A 108 15.92 -11.06 -5.86
N TYR A 109 15.60 -10.17 -4.92
CA TYR A 109 14.83 -10.58 -3.74
C TYR A 109 13.44 -9.97 -3.64
N TRP A 110 13.22 -8.75 -4.11
CA TRP A 110 11.99 -8.01 -3.83
C TRP A 110 10.80 -8.61 -4.62
N PRO A 111 9.66 -8.92 -3.97
CA PRO A 111 8.55 -9.62 -4.64
C PRO A 111 7.59 -8.71 -5.42
N TYR A 112 7.59 -7.40 -5.17
CA TYR A 112 6.65 -6.46 -5.78
C TYR A 112 7.35 -5.18 -6.24
N ALA A 113 7.12 -4.80 -7.50
CA ALA A 113 7.67 -3.56 -8.06
C ALA A 113 7.12 -2.31 -7.36
N THR A 114 5.86 -2.36 -6.89
CA THR A 114 5.22 -1.25 -6.18
C THR A 114 5.91 -0.92 -4.85
N THR A 115 6.60 -1.88 -4.22
CA THR A 115 7.39 -1.63 -3.00
C THR A 115 8.57 -0.70 -3.26
N ILE A 116 9.14 -0.72 -4.46
CA ILE A 116 10.22 0.20 -4.85
C ILE A 116 9.68 1.64 -4.83
N PHE A 117 8.57 1.89 -5.52
CA PHE A 117 7.90 3.20 -5.56
C PHE A 117 7.56 3.68 -4.14
N ASP A 118 6.95 2.79 -3.35
CA ASP A 118 6.51 3.07 -1.98
C ASP A 118 7.67 3.50 -1.07
N PHE A 119 8.75 2.70 -1.09
CA PHE A 119 9.92 2.92 -0.26
C PHE A 119 10.65 4.20 -0.67
N VAL A 120 10.88 4.40 -1.97
CA VAL A 120 11.56 5.60 -2.48
C VAL A 120 10.76 6.85 -2.12
N ARG A 121 9.42 6.84 -2.28
CA ARG A 121 8.55 7.97 -1.90
C ARG A 121 8.68 8.37 -0.44
N ARG A 122 8.72 7.40 0.47
CA ARG A 122 8.67 7.65 1.93
C ARG A 122 10.02 7.92 2.55
N ALA A 123 11.08 7.32 2.01
CA ALA A 123 12.37 7.25 2.70
C ALA A 123 13.51 7.91 1.91
N MET A 124 13.36 8.11 0.60
CA MET A 124 14.45 8.55 -0.26
C MET A 124 14.21 9.93 -0.90
N PRO A 125 15.29 10.68 -1.19
CA PRO A 125 16.64 10.49 -0.64
C PRO A 125 16.65 10.66 0.89
N PRO A 126 17.57 10.04 1.64
CA PRO A 126 17.55 10.10 3.11
C PRO A 126 17.65 11.53 3.68
N SER A 127 18.28 12.44 2.93
CA SER A 127 18.39 13.86 3.28
C SER A 127 17.11 14.66 3.03
N ALA A 128 16.18 14.15 2.22
CA ALA A 128 14.92 14.80 1.89
C ALA A 128 13.79 13.77 1.57
N PRO A 129 13.36 12.94 2.54
CA PRO A 129 12.28 11.99 2.30
C PRO A 129 10.97 12.70 1.91
N GLY A 130 10.21 12.13 0.98
CA GLY A 130 8.96 12.73 0.49
C GLY A 130 9.13 13.91 -0.46
N SER A 131 10.35 14.24 -0.87
CA SER A 131 10.63 15.39 -1.77
C SER A 131 10.40 15.11 -3.25
N LEU A 132 10.26 13.85 -3.65
CA LEU A 132 10.12 13.44 -5.05
C LEU A 132 8.66 13.50 -5.50
N SER A 133 8.44 14.03 -6.70
CA SER A 133 7.14 14.02 -7.37
C SER A 133 6.74 12.61 -7.85
N SER A 134 5.45 12.40 -8.13
CA SER A 134 4.95 11.11 -8.64
C SER A 134 5.66 10.66 -9.92
N ASP A 135 5.89 11.57 -10.87
CA ASP A 135 6.58 11.26 -12.13
C ASP A 135 8.05 10.89 -11.89
N GLU A 136 8.75 11.63 -11.01
CA GLU A 136 10.12 11.27 -10.62
C GLU A 136 10.19 9.88 -9.96
N LEU A 137 9.19 9.53 -9.14
CA LEU A 137 9.10 8.22 -8.49
C LEU A 137 8.85 7.09 -9.49
N TYR A 138 7.95 7.28 -10.46
CA TYR A 138 7.73 6.31 -11.53
C TYR A 138 8.98 6.15 -12.40
N ALA A 139 9.60 7.25 -12.80
CA ALA A 139 10.82 7.23 -13.60
C ALA A 139 11.96 6.50 -12.87
N LEU A 140 12.24 6.85 -11.60
CA LEU A 140 13.25 6.15 -10.79
C LEU A 140 12.95 4.66 -10.62
N THR A 141 11.67 4.31 -10.41
CA THR A 141 11.24 2.91 -10.32
C THR A 141 11.47 2.18 -11.65
N ALA A 142 11.09 2.78 -12.78
CA ALA A 142 11.32 2.23 -14.12
C ALA A 142 12.81 2.01 -14.38
N TYR A 143 13.66 2.97 -13.98
CA TYR A 143 15.11 2.83 -14.10
C TYR A 143 15.64 1.63 -13.30
N LEU A 144 15.25 1.49 -12.03
CA LEU A 144 15.72 0.38 -11.20
C LEU A 144 15.24 -0.98 -11.74
N LEU A 145 14.02 -1.06 -12.27
CA LEU A 145 13.50 -2.26 -12.92
C LEU A 145 14.28 -2.60 -14.20
N ALA A 146 14.54 -1.61 -15.07
CA ALA A 146 15.28 -1.80 -16.31
C ALA A 146 16.76 -2.12 -16.06
N ALA A 147 17.39 -1.48 -15.08
CA ALA A 147 18.77 -1.77 -14.65
C ALA A 147 18.91 -3.21 -14.15
N ASN A 148 17.88 -3.72 -13.47
CA ASN A 148 17.77 -5.12 -13.06
C ASN A 148 17.28 -6.07 -14.18
N LYS A 149 17.10 -5.59 -15.42
CA LYS A 149 16.65 -6.37 -16.60
C LYS A 149 15.27 -7.01 -16.43
N ILE A 150 14.39 -6.37 -15.67
CA ILE A 150 13.01 -6.83 -15.43
C ILE A 150 12.05 -6.29 -16.49
N ILE A 151 12.28 -5.05 -16.95
CA ILE A 151 11.52 -4.39 -18.00
C ILE A 151 12.46 -3.85 -19.09
N SER A 152 11.91 -3.48 -20.25
CA SER A 152 12.66 -2.76 -21.30
C SER A 152 12.92 -1.30 -20.90
N GLU A 153 13.99 -0.70 -21.42
CA GLU A 153 14.26 0.74 -21.21
C GLU A 153 13.19 1.65 -21.83
N SER A 154 12.43 1.13 -22.80
CA SER A 154 11.32 1.83 -23.47
C SER A 154 9.98 1.73 -22.74
N ASP A 155 9.88 0.86 -21.73
CA ASP A 155 8.61 0.66 -21.02
C ASP A 155 8.32 1.87 -20.11
N GLU A 156 7.07 2.29 -20.11
CA GLU A 156 6.58 3.39 -19.26
C GLU A 156 5.86 2.82 -18.04
N MET A 157 6.28 3.26 -16.85
CA MET A 157 5.66 2.88 -15.58
C MET A 157 4.67 3.96 -15.15
N ASP A 158 3.45 3.53 -14.83
CA ASP A 158 2.38 4.35 -14.27
C ASP A 158 1.56 3.55 -13.25
N ALA A 159 0.45 4.12 -12.76
CA ALA A 159 -0.43 3.47 -11.78
C ALA A 159 -1.07 2.16 -12.28
N LEU A 160 -1.13 1.95 -13.59
CA LEU A 160 -1.76 0.81 -14.25
C LEU A 160 -0.75 -0.26 -14.69
N SER A 161 0.47 0.14 -15.06
CA SER A 161 1.51 -0.76 -15.57
C SER A 161 2.42 -1.27 -14.45
N LEU A 162 2.78 -0.44 -13.46
CA LEU A 162 3.68 -0.83 -12.38
C LEU A 162 3.21 -2.06 -11.58
N PRO A 163 1.92 -2.19 -11.20
CA PRO A 163 1.43 -3.38 -10.47
C PRO A 163 1.44 -4.67 -11.30
N LYS A 164 1.56 -4.57 -12.63
CA LYS A 164 1.60 -5.72 -13.54
C LYS A 164 3.00 -6.29 -13.74
N VAL A 165 4.02 -5.60 -13.24
CA VAL A 165 5.41 -6.07 -13.33
C VAL A 165 5.58 -7.30 -12.43
N GLU A 166 5.90 -8.43 -13.06
CA GLU A 166 6.22 -9.67 -12.35
C GLU A 166 7.70 -9.68 -11.94
N MET A 167 7.95 -9.53 -10.64
CA MET A 167 9.30 -9.57 -10.10
C MET A 167 9.85 -11.01 -10.08
N PRO A 168 11.15 -11.25 -10.31
CA PRO A 168 11.72 -12.59 -10.38
C PRO A 168 11.47 -13.45 -9.14
N ASN A 169 11.45 -12.84 -7.95
CA ASN A 169 11.23 -13.53 -6.67
C ASN A 169 9.80 -13.38 -6.13
N ARG A 170 8.81 -13.15 -7.00
CA ARG A 170 7.38 -12.99 -6.64
C ARG A 170 6.87 -14.09 -5.72
N ASN A 171 7.28 -15.34 -5.98
CA ASN A 171 6.84 -16.53 -5.27
C ASN A 171 7.89 -17.06 -4.26
N GLY A 172 8.94 -16.29 -3.97
CA GLY A 172 10.03 -16.70 -3.09
C GLY A 172 9.74 -16.55 -1.60
N PHE A 173 8.53 -16.11 -1.23
CA PHE A 173 8.14 -15.82 0.15
C PHE A 173 6.99 -16.73 0.59
N VAL A 174 7.06 -17.22 1.83
CA VAL A 174 6.02 -18.04 2.44
C VAL A 174 5.34 -17.28 3.57
N PRO A 175 4.00 -17.24 3.64
CA PRO A 175 3.30 -16.74 4.81
C PRO A 175 3.54 -17.68 5.99
N ILE A 176 4.12 -17.17 7.08
CA ILE A 176 4.37 -17.97 8.29
C ILE A 176 3.08 -18.13 9.11
N ASP A 177 2.15 -17.17 8.99
CA ASP A 177 0.93 -17.11 9.81
C ASP A 177 -0.37 -17.46 9.05
N ALA A 178 -0.28 -17.81 7.76
CA ALA A 178 -1.45 -18.30 7.05
C ALA A 178 -1.76 -19.72 7.52
N LYS A 179 -2.89 -19.90 8.22
CA LYS A 179 -3.41 -21.25 8.50
C LYS A 179 -3.60 -21.96 7.16
N LYS A 180 -3.02 -23.15 7.03
CA LYS A 180 -3.22 -24.06 5.90
C LYS A 180 -4.69 -24.42 5.74
#